data_AF-E4PP49-F1
#
_entry.id   AF-E4PP49-F1
#
_cell.length_a   1.000
_cell.length_b   1.000
_cell.length_c   1.000
_cell.angle_alpha   90.00
_cell.angle_beta   90.00
_cell.angle_gamma   90.00
#
_symmetry.space_group_name_H-M   'P 1'
#
loop_
_entity.id
_entity.type
_entity.pdbx_description
1 polymer ?
#
loop_
_entity_poly.entity_id
_entity_poly.type
_entity_poly.pdbx_seq_one_letter_code
_entity_poly.pdbx_strand_id
1 'polypeptide(L)'
;MQLFEPRYIDMLTRCLKEDRGFVVVLLQEGGEAGRTAAFYDIGTYVRIIDFQQLENGLLGITVEGESKVSVVRSWQQEDGLNVGDVECLIEEAESEVPERFSELPSVLKALFRHPVIRDLNMDIDYGDARDVGWRLTELLPLDKQEKQKLVELQDPLERLTRLQGLLEALEEG
;
A
#
# COMPACT_ATOMS: atom_id res chain seq x y z
N MET A 1 9.74 3.93 5.71
CA MET A 1 9.15 3.78 7.06
C MET A 1 10.24 3.93 8.11
N GLN A 2 9.93 4.50 9.29
CA GLN A 2 10.87 4.61 10.41
C GLN A 2 10.39 3.76 11.57
N LEU A 3 11.27 2.95 12.16
CA LEU A 3 10.94 2.07 13.27
C LEU A 3 11.88 2.31 14.44
N PHE A 4 11.30 2.39 15.62
CA PHE A 4 12.03 2.70 16.86
C PHE A 4 11.74 1.74 18.01
N GLU A 5 10.64 0.99 17.96
CA GLU A 5 10.30 0.06 19.04
C GLU A 5 11.03 -1.28 18.89
N PRO A 6 11.60 -1.85 19.98
CA PRO A 6 12.38 -3.09 19.93
C PRO A 6 11.66 -4.27 19.26
N ARG A 7 10.35 -4.44 19.52
CA ARG A 7 9.53 -5.51 18.91
C ARG A 7 9.58 -5.53 17.38
N TYR A 8 9.62 -4.35 16.75
CA TYR A 8 9.70 -4.25 15.29
C TYR A 8 11.11 -4.51 14.78
N ILE A 9 12.15 -4.10 15.52
CA ILE A 9 13.54 -4.39 15.16
C ILE A 9 13.80 -5.91 15.18
N ASP A 10 13.28 -6.60 16.19
CA ASP A 10 13.37 -8.05 16.30
C ASP A 10 12.61 -8.75 15.17
N MET A 11 11.40 -8.29 14.85
CA MET A 11 10.61 -8.78 13.72
C MET A 11 11.37 -8.63 12.39
N LEU A 12 11.89 -7.43 12.09
CA LEU A 12 12.65 -7.19 10.87
C LEU A 12 13.91 -8.07 10.77
N THR A 13 14.59 -8.27 11.89
CA THR A 13 15.77 -9.16 11.94
C THR A 13 15.40 -10.60 11.56
N ARG A 14 14.22 -11.09 11.97
CA ARG A 14 13.71 -12.41 11.55
C ARG A 14 13.33 -12.42 10.08
N CYS A 15 12.60 -11.40 9.59
CA CYS A 15 12.27 -11.23 8.17
C CYS A 15 13.51 -11.34 7.27
N LEU A 16 14.59 -10.63 7.61
CA LEU A 16 15.85 -10.66 6.85
C LEU A 16 16.57 -12.00 6.93
N LYS A 17 16.59 -12.65 8.10
CA LYS A 17 17.26 -13.95 8.28
C LYS A 17 16.53 -15.12 7.61
N GLU A 18 15.21 -15.06 7.58
CA GLU A 18 14.34 -16.12 7.06
C GLU A 18 13.92 -15.89 5.61
N ASP A 19 14.33 -14.78 5.00
CA ASP A 19 13.94 -14.37 3.65
C ASP A 19 12.43 -14.19 3.48
N ARG A 20 11.78 -13.61 4.50
CA ARG A 20 10.33 -13.39 4.59
C ARG A 20 9.98 -11.92 4.73
N GLY A 21 8.78 -11.58 4.28
CA GLY A 21 8.16 -10.27 4.45
C GLY A 21 7.32 -10.17 5.72
N PHE A 22 6.51 -9.12 5.79
CA PHE A 22 5.49 -8.89 6.81
C PHE A 22 4.27 -8.22 6.18
N VAL A 23 3.19 -8.06 6.94
CA VAL A 23 1.95 -7.45 6.43
C VAL A 23 1.78 -6.05 7.01
N VAL A 24 1.48 -5.09 6.15
CA VAL A 24 1.07 -3.74 6.51
C VAL A 24 -0.46 -3.66 6.39
N VAL A 25 -1.12 -3.31 7.49
CA VAL A 25 -2.56 -3.05 7.55
C VAL A 25 -2.82 -1.64 8.03
N LEU A 26 -3.90 -1.03 7.53
CA LEU A 26 -4.34 0.27 8.01
C LEU A 26 -5.10 0.13 9.34
N LEU A 27 -4.80 1.00 10.30
CA LEU A 27 -5.59 1.10 11.54
C LEU A 27 -6.92 1.82 11.29
N GLN A 28 -7.99 1.33 11.90
CA GLN A 28 -9.28 2.00 11.93
C GLN A 28 -9.23 3.18 12.92
N GLU A 29 -9.89 4.29 12.57
CA GLU A 29 -9.94 5.47 13.44
C GLU A 29 -10.60 5.15 14.79
N GLY A 30 -10.03 5.68 15.88
CA GLY A 30 -10.50 5.42 17.24
C GLY A 30 -10.12 4.05 17.80
N GLY A 31 -9.44 3.20 17.02
CA GLY A 31 -8.95 1.88 17.45
C GLY A 31 -7.73 1.91 18.37
N GLU A 32 -7.06 3.05 18.52
CA GLU A 32 -5.81 3.18 19.27
C GLU A 32 -5.99 3.19 20.80
N ALA A 33 -7.23 3.31 21.29
CA ALA A 33 -7.55 3.44 22.71
C ALA A 33 -7.96 2.11 23.40
N GLY A 34 -7.93 0.98 22.68
CA GLY A 34 -8.32 -0.35 23.18
C GLY A 34 -7.13 -1.29 23.46
N ARG A 35 -7.39 -2.44 24.12
CA ARG A 35 -6.40 -3.53 24.30
C ARG A 35 -6.01 -4.23 22.99
N THR A 36 -6.74 -3.97 21.90
CA THR A 36 -6.50 -4.53 20.57
C THR A 36 -6.82 -3.43 19.58
N ALA A 37 -5.83 -2.96 18.82
CA ALA A 37 -6.07 -1.95 17.80
C ALA A 37 -6.95 -2.55 16.71
N ALA A 38 -8.07 -1.90 16.40
CA ALA A 38 -8.90 -2.29 15.26
C ALA A 38 -8.19 -1.87 13.96
N PHE A 39 -8.09 -2.78 13.00
CA PHE A 39 -7.47 -2.56 11.70
C PHE A 39 -8.35 -3.15 10.60
N TYR A 40 -8.09 -2.75 9.35
CA TYR A 40 -8.78 -3.31 8.20
C TYR A 40 -8.26 -4.72 7.87
N ASP A 41 -9.16 -5.61 7.46
CA ASP A 41 -8.83 -7.01 7.19
C ASP A 41 -7.96 -7.18 5.93
N ILE A 42 -8.03 -6.24 4.98
CA ILE A 42 -7.17 -6.24 3.79
C ILE A 42 -5.93 -5.41 4.04
N GLY A 43 -4.78 -6.04 3.85
CA GLY A 43 -3.47 -5.41 3.90
C GLY A 43 -2.60 -5.77 2.71
N THR A 44 -1.36 -5.32 2.77
CA THR A 44 -0.34 -5.61 1.76
C THR A 44 0.78 -6.40 2.40
N TYR A 45 1.10 -7.57 1.84
CA TYR A 45 2.33 -8.26 2.15
C TYR A 45 3.50 -7.52 1.48
N VAL A 46 4.51 -7.19 2.27
CA VAL A 46 5.64 -6.38 1.83
C VAL A 46 6.97 -7.07 2.14
N ARG A 47 7.97 -6.83 1.30
CA ARG A 47 9.36 -7.25 1.52
C ARG A 47 10.26 -6.05 1.76
N ILE A 48 11.27 -6.24 2.60
CA ILE A 48 12.30 -5.22 2.84
C ILE A 48 13.25 -5.25 1.65
N ILE A 49 13.37 -4.12 0.95
CA ILE A 49 14.26 -3.98 -0.20
C ILE A 49 15.48 -3.11 0.10
N ASP A 50 15.39 -2.27 1.13
CA ASP A 50 16.50 -1.45 1.61
C ASP A 50 16.34 -1.12 3.10
N PHE A 51 17.46 -0.92 3.79
CA PHE A 51 17.49 -0.44 5.15
C PHE A 51 18.72 0.44 5.38
N GLN A 52 18.55 1.50 6.15
CA GLN A 52 19.60 2.46 6.43
C GLN A 52 19.45 3.04 7.83
N GLN A 53 20.56 3.30 8.49
CA GLN A 53 20.55 4.11 9.70
C GLN A 53 20.40 5.58 9.31
N LEU A 54 19.38 6.23 9.85
CA LEU A 54 19.08 7.63 9.59
C LEU A 54 19.93 8.53 10.49
N GLU A 55 20.01 9.82 10.14
CA GLU A 55 20.78 10.83 10.90
C GLU A 55 20.35 10.95 12.37
N ASN A 56 19.08 10.65 12.67
CA ASN A 56 18.54 10.61 14.03
C ASN A 56 18.86 9.32 14.80
N GLY A 57 19.64 8.42 14.22
CA GLY A 57 20.03 7.13 14.80
C GLY A 57 18.99 6.01 14.66
N LEU A 58 17.79 6.32 14.17
CA LEU A 58 16.72 5.33 13.96
C LEU A 58 16.97 4.50 12.70
N LEU A 59 16.37 3.31 12.65
CA LEU A 59 16.37 2.48 11.46
C LEU A 59 15.28 2.93 10.50
N GLY A 60 15.69 3.40 9.33
CA GLY A 60 14.82 3.59 8.17
C GLY A 60 14.79 2.31 7.34
N ILE A 61 13.60 1.91 6.91
CA ILE A 61 13.44 0.82 5.93
C ILE A 61 12.62 1.27 4.72
N THR A 62 12.96 0.70 3.58
CA THR A 62 12.18 0.75 2.35
C THR A 62 11.62 -0.64 2.10
N VAL A 63 10.32 -0.68 1.80
CA VAL A 63 9.62 -1.94 1.51
C VAL A 63 8.94 -1.87 0.17
N GLU A 64 8.83 -3.01 -0.49
CA GLU A 64 8.06 -3.20 -1.72
C GLU A 64 6.82 -4.03 -1.40
N GLY A 65 5.66 -3.59 -1.86
CA GLY A 65 4.42 -4.34 -1.74
C GLY A 65 4.31 -5.39 -2.83
N GLU A 66 4.12 -6.65 -2.45
CA GLU A 66 4.06 -7.77 -3.40
C GLU A 66 2.63 -8.23 -3.70
N SER A 67 1.77 -8.33 -2.67
CA SER A 67 0.44 -8.88 -2.83
C SER A 67 -0.54 -8.36 -1.80
N LYS A 68 -1.81 -8.27 -2.20
CA LYS A 68 -2.92 -8.10 -1.26
C LYS A 68 -3.13 -9.37 -0.46
N VAL A 69 -3.40 -9.21 0.83
CA VAL A 69 -3.69 -10.31 1.74
C VAL A 69 -4.90 -9.98 2.60
N SER A 70 -5.65 -11.00 2.98
CA SER A 70 -6.70 -10.92 3.99
C SER A 70 -6.20 -11.50 5.30
N VAL A 71 -6.35 -10.75 6.39
CA VAL A 71 -6.04 -11.23 7.73
C VAL A 71 -7.19 -12.11 8.21
N VAL A 72 -6.92 -13.41 8.34
CA VAL A 72 -7.92 -14.42 8.77
C VAL A 72 -7.98 -14.49 10.29
N ARG A 73 -6.83 -14.30 10.95
CA ARG A 73 -6.70 -14.34 12.40
C ARG A 73 -5.57 -13.43 12.85
N SER A 74 -5.75 -12.79 14.00
CA SER A 74 -4.68 -12.02 14.65
C SER A 74 -4.66 -12.25 16.16
N TRP A 75 -3.48 -12.09 16.74
CA TRP A 75 -3.24 -12.06 18.18
C TRP A 75 -2.01 -11.21 18.49
N GLN A 76 -1.81 -10.90 19.77
CA GLN A 76 -0.67 -10.13 20.23
C GLN A 76 0.27 -11.01 21.05
N GLN A 77 1.57 -10.92 20.78
CA GLN A 77 2.61 -11.56 21.58
C GLN A 77 2.84 -10.82 22.90
N GLU A 78 3.60 -11.43 23.82
CA GLU A 78 3.88 -10.86 25.14
C GLU A 78 4.62 -9.51 25.08
N ASP A 79 5.43 -9.30 24.04
CA ASP A 79 6.14 -8.05 23.76
C ASP A 79 5.28 -6.98 23.06
N GLY A 80 3.99 -7.28 22.85
CA GLY A 80 3.03 -6.41 22.17
C GLY A 80 3.04 -6.53 20.64
N LEU A 81 3.87 -7.37 20.02
CA LEU A 81 3.88 -7.53 18.57
C LEU A 81 2.57 -8.17 18.08
N ASN A 82 1.90 -7.53 17.13
CA ASN A 82 0.75 -8.15 16.45
C ASN A 82 1.25 -9.17 15.43
N VAL A 83 0.67 -10.36 15.48
CA VAL A 83 0.96 -11.48 14.58
C VAL A 83 -0.36 -12.10 14.14
N GLY A 84 -0.36 -12.76 12.98
CA GLY A 84 -1.61 -13.26 12.41
C GLY A 84 -1.38 -14.24 11.28
N ASP A 85 -2.45 -14.96 10.97
CA ASP A 85 -2.55 -15.80 9.78
C ASP A 85 -3.21 -14.99 8.66
N VAL A 86 -2.64 -15.06 7.47
CA VAL A 86 -3.13 -14.33 6.29
C VAL A 86 -3.32 -15.25 5.10
N GLU A 87 -4.25 -14.90 4.24
CA GLU A 87 -4.47 -15.53 2.94
C GLU A 87 -4.16 -14.53 1.83
N CYS A 88 -3.38 -14.93 0.83
CA CYS A 88 -3.16 -14.10 -0.34
C CYS A 88 -4.45 -13.99 -1.16
N LEU A 89 -4.81 -12.78 -1.54
CA LEU A 89 -5.87 -12.57 -2.51
C LEU A 89 -5.39 -13.01 -3.88
N ILE A 90 -6.34 -13.39 -4.73
CA ILE A 90 -6.08 -13.69 -6.14
C ILE A 90 -5.54 -12.41 -6.80
N GLU A 91 -4.49 -12.59 -7.60
CA GLU A 91 -3.90 -11.51 -8.38
C GLU A 91 -4.92 -10.97 -9.39
N GLU A 92 -4.93 -9.64 -9.54
CA GLU A 92 -5.85 -8.98 -10.45
C GLU A 92 -5.47 -9.28 -11.90
N ALA A 93 -6.47 -9.62 -12.71
CA ALA A 93 -6.26 -9.75 -14.14
C ALA A 93 -5.85 -8.41 -14.74
N GLU A 94 -4.88 -8.45 -15.65
CA GLU A 94 -4.60 -7.33 -16.56
C GLU A 94 -5.86 -7.02 -17.37
N SER A 95 -6.11 -5.74 -17.62
CA SER A 95 -7.25 -5.30 -18.41
C SER A 95 -6.88 -4.03 -19.16
N GLU A 96 -7.24 -3.93 -20.44
CA GLU A 96 -7.04 -2.70 -21.19
C GLU A 96 -7.76 -1.52 -20.54
N VAL A 97 -7.15 -0.33 -20.57
CA VAL A 97 -7.79 0.94 -20.19
C VAL A 97 -8.82 1.31 -21.27
N PRO A 98 -10.13 1.29 -20.97
CA PRO A 98 -11.15 1.70 -21.92
C PRO A 98 -11.10 3.21 -22.19
N GLU A 99 -11.53 3.63 -23.39
CA GLU A 99 -11.50 5.03 -23.84
C GLU A 99 -12.14 6.03 -22.86
N ARG A 100 -13.19 5.63 -22.13
CA ARG A 100 -13.84 6.49 -21.12
C ARG A 100 -12.94 6.88 -19.94
N PHE A 101 -11.81 6.18 -19.75
CA PHE A 101 -10.81 6.43 -18.73
C PHE A 101 -9.48 6.94 -19.32
N SER A 102 -9.46 7.39 -20.58
CA SER A 102 -8.24 7.85 -21.29
C SER A 102 -7.50 9.01 -20.60
N GLU A 103 -8.19 9.78 -19.76
CA GLU A 103 -7.59 10.85 -18.96
C GLU A 103 -6.73 10.31 -17.80
N LEU A 104 -7.05 9.13 -17.24
CA LEU A 104 -6.32 8.59 -16.08
C LEU A 104 -4.85 8.27 -16.39
N PRO A 105 -4.51 7.58 -17.50
CA PRO A 105 -3.11 7.44 -17.92
C PRO A 105 -2.42 8.79 -18.16
N SER A 106 -3.14 9.80 -18.65
CA SER A 106 -2.59 11.14 -18.91
C SER A 106 -2.25 11.88 -17.61
N VAL A 107 -3.13 11.81 -16.61
CA VAL A 107 -2.88 12.29 -15.24
C VAL A 107 -1.67 11.58 -14.65
N LEU A 108 -1.60 10.26 -14.78
CA LEU A 108 -0.47 9.48 -14.29
C LEU A 108 0.85 9.94 -14.93
N LYS A 109 0.89 10.08 -16.26
CA LYS A 109 2.05 10.61 -16.99
C LYS A 109 2.45 12.01 -16.49
N ALA A 110 1.47 12.87 -16.19
CA ALA A 110 1.75 14.20 -15.66
C ALA A 110 2.41 14.15 -14.26
N LEU A 111 1.95 13.26 -13.37
CA LEU A 111 2.57 13.04 -12.06
C LEU A 111 4.03 12.59 -12.18
N PHE A 112 4.34 11.70 -13.13
CA PHE A 112 5.71 11.23 -13.39
C PHE A 112 6.66 12.30 -13.96
N ARG A 113 6.16 13.46 -14.37
CA ARG A 113 7.02 14.60 -14.75
C ARG A 113 7.63 15.27 -13.52
N HIS A 114 7.09 15.03 -12.32
CA HIS A 114 7.65 15.58 -11.09
C HIS A 114 8.96 14.84 -10.74
N PRO A 115 10.08 15.53 -10.49
CA PRO A 115 11.40 14.91 -10.29
C PRO A 115 11.41 13.81 -9.22
N VAL A 116 10.73 14.05 -8.09
CA VAL A 116 10.65 13.09 -6.96
C VAL A 116 9.97 11.79 -7.35
N ILE A 117 8.98 11.83 -8.25
CA ILE A 117 8.23 10.64 -8.67
C ILE A 117 8.98 9.90 -9.78
N ARG A 118 9.66 10.63 -10.67
CA ARG A 118 10.48 10.04 -11.73
C ARG A 118 11.58 9.14 -11.16
N ASP A 119 12.15 9.53 -10.03
CA ASP A 119 13.24 8.78 -9.39
C ASP A 119 12.76 7.45 -8.74
N LEU A 120 11.44 7.21 -8.67
CA LEU A 120 10.88 5.92 -8.24
C LEU A 120 11.09 4.79 -9.26
N ASN A 121 11.46 5.11 -10.51
CA ASN A 121 11.81 4.16 -11.58
C ASN A 121 10.83 2.98 -11.72
N MET A 122 9.54 3.29 -11.68
CA MET A 122 8.46 2.30 -11.72
C MET A 122 8.25 1.85 -13.17
N ASP A 123 8.19 0.54 -13.39
CA ASP A 123 7.70 0.00 -14.66
C ASP A 123 6.17 0.11 -14.68
N ILE A 124 5.62 0.72 -15.73
CA ILE A 124 4.20 1.06 -15.82
C ILE A 124 3.72 0.81 -17.24
N ASP A 125 2.80 -0.13 -17.38
CA ASP A 125 1.99 -0.21 -18.58
C ASP A 125 0.81 0.78 -18.49
N TYR A 126 0.93 1.89 -19.23
CA TYR A 126 -0.13 2.90 -19.31
C TYR A 126 -1.38 2.42 -20.06
N GLY A 127 -1.32 1.27 -20.73
CA GLY A 127 -2.44 0.60 -21.38
C GLY A 127 -3.18 -0.38 -20.47
N ASP A 128 -2.61 -0.76 -19.32
CA ASP A 128 -3.23 -1.65 -18.36
C ASP A 128 -3.92 -0.87 -17.23
N ALA A 129 -5.21 -1.12 -17.07
CA ALA A 129 -6.06 -0.54 -16.05
C ALA A 129 -5.61 -0.91 -14.62
N ARG A 130 -5.02 -2.09 -14.46
CA ARG A 130 -4.46 -2.51 -13.17
C ARG A 130 -3.30 -1.61 -12.78
N ASP A 131 -2.28 -1.50 -13.64
CA ASP A 131 -1.11 -0.65 -13.41
C ASP A 131 -1.49 0.82 -13.18
N VAL A 132 -2.30 1.38 -14.08
CA VAL A 132 -2.76 2.77 -13.97
C VAL A 132 -3.50 3.00 -12.65
N GLY A 133 -4.41 2.09 -12.29
CA GLY A 133 -5.20 2.19 -11.06
C GLY A 133 -4.34 2.09 -9.80
N TRP A 134 -3.36 1.19 -9.76
CA TRP A 134 -2.45 1.06 -8.62
C TRP A 134 -1.57 2.29 -8.43
N ARG A 135 -0.96 2.79 -9.51
CA ARG A 135 -0.03 3.93 -9.42
C ARG A 135 -0.75 5.23 -9.07
N LEU A 136 -1.95 5.45 -9.60
CA LEU A 136 -2.77 6.58 -9.18
C LEU A 136 -3.19 6.47 -7.71
N THR A 137 -3.59 5.28 -7.23
CA THR A 137 -3.91 5.06 -5.80
C THR A 137 -2.72 5.42 -4.89
N GLU A 138 -1.50 5.06 -5.31
CA GLU A 138 -0.27 5.36 -4.59
C GLU A 138 0.06 6.85 -4.58
N LEU A 139 0.03 7.49 -5.76
CA LEU A 139 0.57 8.83 -5.99
C LEU A 139 -0.41 9.96 -5.69
N LEU A 140 -1.73 9.73 -5.80
CA LEU A 140 -2.70 10.79 -5.53
C LEU A 140 -2.73 11.12 -4.03
N PRO A 141 -2.92 12.41 -3.67
CA PRO A 141 -2.96 12.88 -2.29
C PRO A 141 -4.33 12.60 -1.64
N LEU A 142 -4.75 11.34 -1.66
CA LEU A 142 -5.99 10.87 -1.05
C LEU A 142 -5.79 10.59 0.43
N ASP A 143 -6.85 10.74 1.23
CA ASP A 143 -6.82 10.28 2.60
C ASP A 143 -6.66 8.75 2.69
N LYS A 144 -6.21 8.28 3.85
CA LYS A 144 -5.89 6.87 4.08
C LYS A 144 -7.12 5.96 3.93
N GLN A 145 -8.32 6.45 4.26
CA GLN A 145 -9.56 5.68 4.15
C GLN A 145 -9.97 5.48 2.69
N GLU A 146 -9.84 6.50 1.85
CA GLU A 146 -10.07 6.37 0.41
C GLU A 146 -9.02 5.45 -0.23
N LYS A 147 -7.74 5.56 0.15
CA LYS A 147 -6.72 4.59 -0.30
C LYS A 147 -7.05 3.16 0.11
N GLN A 148 -7.52 2.96 1.34
CA GLN A 148 -7.94 1.64 1.81
C GLN A 148 -9.09 1.08 0.95
N LYS A 149 -10.12 1.88 0.66
CA LYS A 149 -11.22 1.46 -0.22
C LYS A 149 -10.72 1.06 -1.61
N LEU A 150 -9.78 1.81 -2.18
CA LEU A 150 -9.19 1.52 -3.50
C LEU A 150 -8.34 0.25 -3.52
N VAL A 151 -7.59 -0.02 -2.45
CA VAL A 151 -6.80 -1.25 -2.27
C VAL A 151 -7.71 -2.48 -2.14
N GLU A 152 -8.86 -2.34 -1.48
CA GLU A 152 -9.82 -3.42 -1.28
C GLU A 152 -10.52 -3.88 -2.57
N LEU A 153 -10.62 -3.01 -3.59
CA LEU A 153 -11.17 -3.37 -4.89
C LEU A 153 -10.31 -4.43 -5.58
N GLN A 154 -10.95 -5.41 -6.21
CA GLN A 154 -10.29 -6.49 -6.94
C GLN A 154 -10.46 -6.37 -8.47
N ASP A 155 -11.42 -5.54 -8.92
CA ASP A 155 -11.60 -5.20 -10.32
C ASP A 155 -10.85 -3.88 -10.65
N PRO A 156 -9.84 -3.91 -11.53
CA PRO A 156 -9.14 -2.71 -11.98
C PRO A 156 -10.06 -1.64 -12.58
N LEU A 157 -11.10 -2.03 -13.32
CA LEU A 157 -12.02 -1.08 -13.96
C LEU A 157 -12.93 -0.40 -12.93
N GLU A 158 -13.32 -1.11 -11.87
CA GLU A 158 -14.02 -0.50 -10.75
C GLU A 158 -13.11 0.51 -10.05
N ARG A 159 -11.82 0.18 -9.87
CA ARG A 159 -10.84 1.11 -9.29
C ARG A 159 -10.67 2.37 -10.14
N LEU A 160 -10.53 2.24 -11.46
CA LEU A 160 -10.47 3.39 -12.37
C LEU A 160 -11.74 4.26 -12.27
N THR A 161 -12.92 3.63 -12.18
CA THR A 161 -14.19 4.36 -11.99
C THR A 161 -14.17 5.20 -10.71
N ARG A 162 -13.69 4.63 -9.60
CA ARG A 162 -13.58 5.35 -8.33
C ARG A 162 -12.55 6.49 -8.40
N LEU A 163 -11.39 6.23 -9.00
CA LEU A 163 -10.33 7.22 -9.17
C LEU A 163 -10.78 8.41 -10.01
N GLN A 164 -11.55 8.17 -11.08
CA GLN A 164 -12.11 9.24 -11.90
C GLN A 164 -13.02 10.16 -11.07
N GLY A 165 -13.96 9.59 -10.31
CA GLY A 165 -14.84 10.40 -9.45
C GLY A 165 -14.09 11.15 -8.34
N LEU A 166 -13.02 10.57 -7.79
CA LEU A 166 -12.17 11.26 -6.81
C LEU A 166 -11.38 12.41 -7.42
N LEU A 167 -10.89 12.26 -8.66
CA LEU A 167 -10.19 13.33 -9.37
C LEU A 167 -11.12 14.51 -9.69
N GLU A 168 -12.33 14.23 -10.18
CA GLU A 168 -13.35 15.26 -10.42
C GLU A 168 -13.64 16.07 -9.13
N ALA A 169 -13.77 15.39 -7.99
CA ALA A 169 -13.99 16.05 -6.70
C ALA A 169 -12.80 16.90 -6.21
N LEU A 170 -11.56 16.57 -6.63
CA LEU A 170 -10.36 17.35 -6.29
C LEU A 170 -10.22 18.61 -7.15
N GLU A 171 -10.76 18.62 -8.37
CA GLU A 171 -10.75 19.79 -9.25
C GLU A 171 -11.78 20.85 -8.85
N GLU A 172 -12.84 20.46 -8.16
CA GLU A 172 -13.92 21.35 -7.69
C GLU A 172 -13.65 22.04 -6.33
N GLY A 173 -12.61 21.60 -5.60
CA GLY A 173 -12.24 22.11 -4.27
C GLY A 173 -11.10 23.12 -4.27
#